data_AF-A0A7L2ACR3-F1
#
_entry.id   AF-A0A7L2ACR3-F1
#
_cell.length_a   1.000
_cell.length_b   1.000
_cell.length_c   1.000
_cell.angle_alpha   90.00
_cell.angle_beta   90.00
_cell.angle_gamma   90.00
#
_symmetry.space_group_name_H-M   'P 1'
#
loop_
_entity.id
_entity.type
_entity.pdbx_description
1 polymer ?
#
loop_
_entity_poly.entity_id
_entity_poly.type
_entity_poly.pdbx_seq_one_letter_code
_entity_poly.pdbx_strand_id
1 'polypeptide(L)'
;QDAIDRREKRSETFKTAVHGLETDTPALKTEELGRRAPQWVRDNLVTMCMRCKEPFNAITRRRHHCRACGYVVCARCSDYKAELQYDGNRPNRVCQECFIFLTGHTVLEDREGKHKGILEVSSA
;
A
#
# COMPACT_ATOMS: atom_id res chain seq x y z
N GLN A 1 -40.02 -22.72 23.04
CA GLN A 1 -38.95 -21.76 23.34
C GLN A 1 -37.59 -22.25 22.83
N ASP A 2 -37.28 -23.55 22.96
CA ASP A 2 -35.97 -24.15 22.63
C ASP A 2 -35.48 -24.03 21.18
N ALA A 3 -36.39 -23.96 20.20
CA ALA A 3 -36.01 -23.81 18.80
C ALA A 3 -35.49 -22.41 18.46
N ILE A 4 -35.96 -21.39 19.18
CA ILE A 4 -35.51 -19.99 19.03
C ILE A 4 -34.12 -19.85 19.65
N ASP A 5 -33.93 -20.39 20.86
CA ASP A 5 -32.62 -20.45 21.54
C ASP A 5 -31.52 -21.14 20.73
N ARG A 6 -31.86 -22.23 20.01
CA ARG A 6 -30.91 -22.91 19.13
C ARG A 6 -30.52 -22.06 17.91
N ARG A 7 -31.44 -21.26 17.38
CA ARG A 7 -31.18 -20.35 16.27
C ARG A 7 -30.34 -19.15 16.71
N GLU A 8 -30.62 -18.60 17.88
CA GLU A 8 -29.83 -17.55 18.52
C GLU A 8 -28.39 -18.06 18.77
N LYS A 9 -28.21 -19.22 19.41
CA LYS A 9 -26.89 -19.86 19.62
C LYS A 9 -26.14 -20.18 18.32
N ARG A 10 -26.86 -20.57 17.26
CA ARG A 10 -26.26 -20.79 15.93
C ARG A 10 -25.86 -19.47 15.26
N SER A 11 -26.62 -18.39 15.47
CA SER A 11 -26.27 -17.05 15.00
C SER A 11 -25.10 -16.45 15.80
N GLU A 12 -24.99 -16.79 17.08
CA GLU A 12 -23.93 -16.34 17.98
C GLU A 12 -22.62 -17.06 17.67
N THR A 13 -22.66 -18.38 17.45
CA THR A 13 -21.51 -19.14 16.93
C THR A 13 -21.10 -18.69 15.52
N PHE A 14 -22.04 -18.27 14.68
CA PHE A 14 -21.72 -17.64 13.39
C PHE A 14 -21.04 -16.26 13.59
N LYS A 15 -21.57 -15.39 14.47
CA LYS A 15 -20.96 -14.09 14.81
C LYS A 15 -19.55 -14.23 15.41
N THR A 16 -19.33 -15.18 16.32
CA THR A 16 -18.01 -15.47 16.89
C THR A 16 -17.04 -15.98 15.83
N ALA A 17 -17.49 -16.78 14.87
CA ALA A 17 -16.67 -17.21 13.73
C ALA A 17 -16.35 -16.05 12.77
N VAL A 18 -17.23 -15.05 12.66
CA VAL A 18 -16.97 -13.84 11.85
C VAL A 18 -15.94 -12.92 12.54
N HIS A 19 -16.01 -12.75 13.86
CA HIS A 19 -15.00 -12.00 14.63
C HIS A 19 -13.64 -12.71 14.70
N GLY A 20 -13.61 -14.05 14.55
CA GLY A 20 -12.37 -14.82 14.42
C GLY A 20 -11.66 -14.66 13.06
N LEU A 21 -12.32 -14.03 12.08
CA LEU A 21 -11.77 -13.67 10.77
C LEU A 21 -11.49 -12.16 10.67
N GLU A 22 -11.20 -11.51 11.81
CA GLU A 22 -10.69 -10.13 11.84
C GLU A 22 -9.19 -10.10 12.19
N THR A 23 -8.45 -11.11 11.72
CA THR A 23 -6.98 -11.07 11.71
C THR A 23 -6.46 -11.18 10.28
N ASP A 24 -5.56 -10.25 9.95
CA ASP A 24 -4.65 -10.28 8.79
C ASP A 24 -5.10 -9.68 7.46
N THR A 25 -5.66 -8.47 7.47
CA THR A 25 -5.12 -7.46 6.55
C THR A 25 -4.14 -6.60 7.35
N PRO A 26 -2.81 -6.70 7.15
CA PRO A 26 -1.85 -5.86 7.86
C PRO A 26 -1.88 -4.45 7.25
N ALA A 27 -2.99 -3.73 7.46
CA ALA A 27 -2.96 -2.29 7.47
C ALA A 27 -2.16 -1.93 8.72
N LEU A 28 -0.83 -1.81 8.54
CA LEU A 28 0.09 -1.39 9.58
C LEU A 28 -0.52 -0.17 10.28
N LYS A 29 -0.78 -0.28 11.58
CA LYS A 29 -1.30 0.83 12.38
C LYS A 29 -0.37 2.02 12.15
N THR A 30 -0.94 3.14 11.71
CA THR A 30 -0.21 4.33 11.26
C THR A 30 0.88 4.79 12.24
N GLU A 31 0.71 4.52 13.53
CA GLU A 31 1.66 4.88 14.60
C GLU A 31 3.01 4.11 14.59
N GLU A 32 3.08 2.94 13.96
CA GLU A 32 4.32 2.16 13.86
C GLU A 32 5.09 2.38 12.55
N LEU A 33 4.58 3.26 11.68
CA LEU A 33 5.13 3.47 10.35
C LEU A 33 6.59 3.94 10.42
N GLY A 34 7.49 3.21 9.74
CA GLY A 34 8.93 3.50 9.74
C GLY A 34 9.67 3.08 11.03
N ARG A 35 8.97 2.74 12.12
CA ARG A 35 9.57 2.18 13.35
C ARG A 35 9.73 0.67 13.30
N ARG A 36 8.91 -0.03 12.50
CA ARG A 36 8.99 -1.48 12.28
C ARG A 36 8.90 -1.80 10.79
N ALA A 37 9.53 -2.90 10.39
CA ALA A 37 9.43 -3.40 9.03
C ALA A 37 8.00 -3.89 8.76
N PRO A 38 7.35 -3.48 7.66
CA PRO A 38 5.99 -3.91 7.34
C PRO A 38 5.97 -5.35 6.84
N GLN A 39 4.80 -5.98 6.92
CA GLN A 39 4.54 -7.20 6.18
C GLN A 39 4.36 -6.86 4.69
N TRP A 40 5.14 -7.50 3.83
CA TRP A 40 5.05 -7.26 2.39
C TRP A 40 3.87 -8.02 1.80
N VAL A 41 3.04 -7.32 1.03
CA VAL A 41 1.99 -7.99 0.27
C VAL A 41 2.64 -8.77 -0.88
N ARG A 42 2.27 -10.04 -1.02
CA ARG A 42 2.79 -10.90 -2.10
C ARG A 42 2.31 -10.40 -3.45
N ASP A 43 3.24 -10.26 -4.40
CA ASP A 43 2.98 -9.70 -5.73
C ASP A 43 1.89 -10.42 -6.52
N ASN A 44 1.78 -11.75 -6.34
CA ASN A 44 0.86 -12.60 -7.09
C ASN A 44 -0.62 -12.29 -6.80
N LEU A 45 -0.90 -11.63 -5.67
CA LEU A 45 -2.25 -11.24 -5.27
C LEU A 45 -2.60 -9.82 -5.76
N VAL A 46 -1.66 -9.11 -6.39
CA VAL A 46 -1.82 -7.69 -6.70
C VAL A 46 -1.72 -7.44 -8.21
N THR A 47 -2.85 -7.14 -8.81
CA THR A 47 -2.98 -6.79 -10.23
C THR A 47 -2.91 -5.29 -10.48
N MET A 48 -3.15 -4.45 -9.46
CA MET A 48 -3.25 -2.99 -9.57
C MET A 48 -2.42 -2.28 -8.51
N CYS A 49 -1.90 -1.10 -8.84
CA CYS A 49 -1.20 -0.25 -7.89
C CYS A 49 -2.10 0.06 -6.68
N MET A 50 -1.64 -0.23 -5.46
CA MET A 50 -2.45 0.00 -4.27
C MET A 50 -2.70 1.48 -3.95
N ARG A 51 -1.99 2.40 -4.61
CA ARG A 51 -2.17 3.86 -4.50
C ARG A 51 -3.07 4.41 -5.61
N CYS A 52 -2.58 4.47 -6.85
CA CYS A 52 -3.34 5.05 -7.97
C CYS A 52 -4.37 4.12 -8.62
N LYS A 53 -4.47 2.87 -8.16
CA LYS A 53 -5.39 1.84 -8.68
C LYS A 53 -5.22 1.49 -10.17
N GLU A 54 -4.20 2.00 -10.85
CA GLU A 54 -3.93 1.62 -12.24
C GLU A 54 -3.30 0.20 -12.31
N PRO A 55 -3.69 -0.64 -13.30
CA PRO A 55 -3.22 -2.01 -13.44
C PRO A 55 -1.72 -2.05 -13.75
N PHE A 56 -1.00 -2.97 -13.11
CA PHE A 56 0.38 -3.27 -13.49
C PHE A 56 0.44 -3.90 -14.88
N ASN A 57 1.56 -3.69 -15.58
CA ASN A 57 1.83 -4.37 -16.85
C ASN A 57 3.31 -4.76 -16.92
N ALA A 58 3.63 -5.74 -17.76
CA ALA A 58 4.97 -6.32 -17.81
C ALA A 58 6.06 -5.34 -18.28
N ILE A 59 5.68 -4.29 -19.01
CA ILE A 59 6.61 -3.46 -19.78
C ILE A 59 6.88 -2.11 -19.09
N THR A 60 5.83 -1.31 -18.89
CA THR A 60 5.93 0.10 -18.47
C THR A 60 5.59 0.32 -17.00
N ARG A 61 4.78 -0.54 -16.39
CA ARG A 61 4.29 -0.36 -15.02
C ARG A 61 4.58 -1.57 -14.14
N ARG A 62 5.84 -1.67 -13.72
CA ARG A 62 6.35 -2.72 -12.82
C ARG A 62 5.89 -2.51 -11.38
N ARG A 63 5.92 -3.59 -10.59
CA ARG A 63 5.60 -3.62 -9.17
C ARG A 63 6.79 -3.16 -8.32
N HIS A 64 6.51 -2.40 -7.27
CA HIS A 64 7.49 -1.99 -6.26
C HIS A 64 6.85 -2.02 -4.88
N HIS A 65 7.59 -2.38 -3.85
CA HIS A 65 7.09 -2.30 -2.47
C HIS A 65 7.45 -0.97 -1.81
N CYS A 66 6.49 -0.39 -1.10
CA CYS A 66 6.75 0.64 -0.11
C CYS A 66 7.41 0.00 1.12
N ARG A 67 8.61 0.45 1.49
CA ARG A 67 9.33 -0.10 2.66
C ARG A 67 8.71 0.33 4.00
N ALA A 68 7.82 1.32 4.01
CA ALA A 68 7.14 1.76 5.21
C ALA A 68 5.84 0.98 5.46
N CYS A 69 4.95 0.85 4.46
CA CYS A 69 3.64 0.18 4.63
C CYS A 69 3.51 -1.20 3.97
N GLY A 70 4.50 -1.66 3.20
CA GLY A 70 4.49 -2.99 2.56
C GLY A 70 3.61 -3.12 1.31
N TYR A 71 2.88 -2.06 0.94
CA TYR A 71 2.02 -2.05 -0.25
C TYR A 71 2.79 -2.16 -1.56
N VAL A 72 2.16 -2.82 -2.53
CA VAL A 72 2.64 -2.94 -3.91
C VAL A 72 2.14 -1.74 -4.72
N VAL A 73 3.07 -0.95 -5.23
CA VAL A 73 2.87 0.36 -5.86
C VAL A 73 3.68 0.49 -7.14
N CYS A 74 3.28 1.37 -8.06
CA CYS A 74 4.05 1.65 -9.26
C CYS A 74 5.19 2.65 -8.98
N ALA A 75 6.10 2.82 -9.95
CA ALA A 75 7.22 3.75 -9.83
C ALA A 75 6.75 5.18 -9.54
N ARG A 76 5.72 5.66 -10.26
CA ARG A 76 5.15 7.01 -10.08
C ARG A 76 4.61 7.25 -8.67
N CYS A 77 3.99 6.25 -8.05
CA CYS A 77 3.43 6.36 -6.70
C CYS A 77 4.46 6.17 -5.59
N SER A 78 5.70 5.78 -5.92
CA SER A 78 6.77 5.47 -4.97
C SER A 78 8.09 6.13 -5.31
N ASP A 79 8.04 7.29 -5.94
CA ASP A 79 9.22 8.07 -6.36
C ASP A 79 9.85 8.86 -5.19
N TYR A 80 9.57 8.46 -3.96
CA TYR A 80 9.96 9.15 -2.74
C TYR A 80 10.87 8.26 -1.89
N LYS A 81 11.74 8.89 -1.11
CA LYS A 81 12.57 8.22 -0.13
C LYS A 81 12.40 8.87 1.24
N ALA A 82 12.25 8.06 2.28
CA ALA A 82 12.19 8.51 3.67
C ALA A 82 13.11 7.64 4.53
N GLU A 83 13.65 8.22 5.60
CA GLU A 83 14.43 7.51 6.60
C GLU A 83 13.51 6.61 7.43
N LEU A 84 13.89 5.34 7.59
CA LEU A 84 13.13 4.37 8.38
C LEU A 84 13.96 3.94 9.58
N GLN A 85 13.44 4.17 10.79
CA GLN A 85 14.11 3.87 12.05
C GLN A 85 14.46 2.38 12.17
N TYR A 86 13.59 1.48 11.70
CA TYR A 86 13.88 0.04 11.76
C TYR A 86 15.06 -0.38 10.88
N ASP A 87 15.42 0.44 9.89
CA ASP A 87 16.50 0.17 8.94
C ASP A 87 17.69 1.10 9.17
N GLY A 88 17.90 1.52 10.42
CA GLY A 88 19.01 2.40 10.80
C GLY A 88 18.93 3.80 10.19
N ASN A 89 17.71 4.34 10.02
CA ASN A 89 17.43 5.63 9.39
C ASN A 89 17.98 5.76 7.96
N ARG A 90 18.19 4.64 7.25
CA ARG A 90 18.58 4.70 5.84
C ARG A 90 17.42 5.17 4.96
N PRO A 91 17.69 5.97 3.90
CA PRO A 91 16.65 6.44 3.00
C PRO A 91 16.12 5.30 2.13
N ASN A 92 14.86 4.95 2.35
CA ASN A 92 14.20 3.80 1.73
C ASN A 92 13.05 4.23 0.83
N ARG A 93 12.77 3.47 -0.24
CA ARG A 93 11.64 3.73 -1.16
C ARG A 93 10.32 3.68 -0.39
N VAL A 94 9.57 4.76 -0.44
CA VAL A 94 8.24 4.84 0.16
C VAL A 94 7.23 5.40 -0.84
N CYS A 95 5.96 5.06 -0.66
CA CYS A 95 4.89 5.72 -1.41
C CYS A 95 4.65 7.15 -0.88
N GLN A 96 4.03 7.99 -1.70
CA GLN A 96 3.74 9.40 -1.37
C GLN A 96 3.11 9.58 0.02
N GLU A 97 2.05 8.83 0.34
CA GLU A 97 1.39 8.95 1.65
C GLU A 97 2.32 8.65 2.83
N CYS A 98 3.18 7.63 2.70
CA CYS A 98 4.16 7.32 3.74
C CYS A 98 5.26 8.37 3.82
N PHE A 99 5.65 8.97 2.69
CA PHE A 99 6.60 10.09 2.69
C PHE A 99 6.03 11.30 3.45
N ILE A 100 4.79 11.69 3.13
CA ILE A 100 4.09 12.79 3.81
C ILE A 100 4.00 12.52 5.30
N PHE A 101 3.58 11.32 5.69
CA PHE A 101 3.45 10.95 7.10
C PHE A 101 4.80 10.98 7.84
N LEU A 102 5.85 10.42 7.26
CA LEU A 102 7.16 10.28 7.93
C LEU A 102 7.93 11.61 8.01
N THR A 103 7.73 12.51 7.03
CA THR A 103 8.48 13.77 6.95
C THR A 103 7.69 14.99 7.41
N GLY A 104 6.36 14.89 7.49
CA GLY A 104 5.48 16.02 7.75
C GLY A 104 5.36 17.00 6.57
N HIS A 105 5.92 16.68 5.39
CA HIS A 105 5.80 17.53 4.20
C HIS A 105 4.45 17.30 3.51
N THR A 106 3.63 18.34 3.39
CA THR A 106 2.49 18.34 2.46
C THR A 106 3.01 18.56 1.04
N VAL A 107 2.97 17.53 0.19
CA VAL A 107 3.25 17.69 -1.24
C VAL A 107 2.07 18.46 -1.84
N LEU A 108 2.22 19.77 -2.05
CA LEU A 108 1.26 20.56 -2.81
C LEU A 108 1.18 19.95 -4.22
N GLU A 109 -0.03 19.63 -4.66
CA GLU A 109 -0.30 18.78 -5.82
C GLU A 109 0.00 19.49 -7.15
N ASP A 110 1.25 19.47 -7.62
CA ASP A 110 1.61 19.85 -9.00
C ASP A 110 1.83 18.61 -9.88
N ARG A 111 0.86 17.67 -9.90
CA ARG A 111 0.90 16.49 -10.80
C ARG A 111 -0.22 16.43 -11.81
N GLU A 112 -0.76 17.57 -12.22
CA GLU A 112 -1.40 17.69 -13.53
C GLU A 112 -0.32 17.84 -14.62
N GLY A 113 -0.24 16.84 -15.51
CA GLY A 113 0.34 17.02 -16.83
C GLY A 113 1.87 17.10 -16.94
N LYS A 114 2.56 15.95 -16.88
CA LYS A 114 3.86 15.83 -17.56
C LYS A 114 3.93 14.58 -18.42
N HIS A 115 3.06 14.53 -19.43
CA HIS A 115 3.32 13.77 -20.65
C HIS A 115 4.48 14.48 -21.39
N LYS A 116 5.73 14.10 -21.12
CA LYS A 116 6.84 14.45 -22.04
C LYS A 116 6.81 13.45 -23.19
N GLY A 117 5.96 13.71 -24.17
CA GLY A 117 6.17 13.24 -25.53
C GLY A 117 6.90 14.35 -26.28
N ILE A 118 8.18 14.13 -26.57
CA ILE A 118 8.90 14.67 -27.73
C ILE A 118 9.95 13.59 -28.03
N LEU A 119 9.64 12.74 -28.99
CA LEU A 119 10.65 12.06 -29.81
C LEU A 119 11.00 13.08 -30.89
N GLU A 120 12.03 13.89 -30.65
CA GLU A 120 12.67 14.59 -31.77
C GLU A 120 13.73 13.64 -32.29
N VAL A 121 13.38 12.89 -33.34
CA VAL A 121 14.35 12.12 -34.10
C VAL A 121 15.07 13.12 -35.01
N SER A 122 16.32 13.40 -34.68
CA SER A 122 17.24 14.06 -35.60
C SER A 122 17.58 13.09 -36.72
N SER A 123 17.18 13.42 -37.94
CA SER A 123 17.58 12.71 -39.15
C SER A 123 17.95 13.71 -40.22
N ALA A 124 19.26 13.69 -40.54
CA ALA A 124 19.98 14.04 -41.78
C ALA A 124 19.71 15.40 -42.44
#